data_AF-A0A847MSJ9-F1
#
_entry.id   AF-A0A847MSJ9-F1
#
_cell.length_a   1.000
_cell.length_b   1.000
_cell.length_c   1.000
_cell.angle_alpha   90.00
_cell.angle_beta   90.00
_cell.angle_gamma   90.00
#
_symmetry.space_group_name_H-M   'P 1'
#
loop_
_entity.id
_entity.type
_entity.pdbx_description
1 polymer ?
#
loop_
_entity_poly.entity_id
_entity_poly.type
_entity_poly.pdbx_seq_one_letter_code
_entity_poly.pdbx_strand_id
1 'polypeptide(L)'
;AGQRASDAATRNREASRAAADAAAAAEVAPVASTADVPVGGGIIVAGAQTVVTQPTEGEFKAFSSICPHQGCPVTQIRDGHIVCPCHASAFDLSTGAVLSGPARSGLTEKTVTVEGGDISVS
;
A
#
# COMPACT_ATOMS: atom_id res chain seq x y z
N ALA A 1 19.02 -25.39 40.53
CA ALA A 1 18.78 -23.93 40.58
C ALA A 1 18.74 -23.29 39.17
N GLY A 2 17.99 -23.87 38.20
CA GLY A 2 18.13 -23.49 36.78
C GLY A 2 16.86 -22.98 36.06
N GLN A 3 15.65 -23.15 36.61
CA GLN A 3 14.42 -22.79 35.88
C GLN A 3 14.05 -21.31 35.88
N ARG A 4 14.48 -20.49 36.85
CA ARG A 4 13.99 -19.11 36.99
C ARG A 4 14.54 -18.11 35.95
N ALA A 5 15.66 -18.43 35.31
CA ALA A 5 16.32 -17.54 34.34
C ALA A 5 15.66 -17.59 32.94
N SER A 6 15.14 -18.75 32.54
CA SER A 6 14.55 -18.98 31.20
C SER A 6 13.19 -18.28 31.03
N ASP A 7 12.42 -18.19 32.12
CA ASP A 7 11.09 -17.57 32.10
C ASP A 7 11.17 -16.04 31.96
N ALA A 8 12.21 -15.42 32.52
CA ALA A 8 12.41 -13.98 32.42
C ALA A 8 12.82 -13.55 31.00
N ALA A 9 13.65 -14.34 30.33
CA ALA A 9 14.09 -14.07 28.96
C ALA A 9 12.96 -14.22 27.94
N THR A 10 12.01 -15.13 28.17
CA THR A 10 10.84 -15.33 27.30
C THR A 10 9.85 -14.16 27.43
N ARG A 11 9.53 -13.75 28.66
CA ARG A 11 8.68 -12.57 28.92
C ARG A 11 9.25 -11.28 28.34
N ASN A 12 10.58 -11.13 28.35
CA ASN A 12 11.22 -9.94 27.80
C ASN A 12 11.12 -9.87 26.26
N ARG A 13 11.10 -11.02 25.58
CA ARG A 13 10.91 -11.10 24.11
C ARG A 13 9.46 -10.86 23.71
N GLU A 14 8.50 -11.37 24.48
CA GLU A 14 7.07 -11.12 24.26
C GLU A 14 6.71 -9.65 24.48
N ALA A 15 7.23 -9.03 25.54
CA ALA A 15 7.08 -7.59 25.78
C ALA A 15 7.74 -6.74 24.67
N SER A 16 8.88 -7.20 24.13
CA SER A 16 9.57 -6.51 23.03
C SER A 16 8.85 -6.66 21.69
N ARG A 17 8.15 -7.77 21.45
CA ARG A 17 7.27 -7.96 20.28
C ARG A 17 6.01 -7.11 20.38
N ALA A 18 5.35 -7.13 21.54
CA ALA A 18 4.17 -6.29 21.77
C ALA A 18 4.50 -4.78 21.67
N ALA A 19 5.69 -4.37 22.10
CA ALA A 19 6.17 -2.99 21.92
C ALA A 19 6.52 -2.66 20.46
N ALA A 20 6.99 -3.63 19.67
CA ALA A 20 7.26 -3.44 18.25
C ALA A 20 5.96 -3.37 17.41
N ASP A 21 4.94 -4.17 17.76
CA ASP A 21 3.60 -4.09 17.15
C ASP A 21 2.92 -2.76 17.51
N ALA A 22 3.09 -2.24 18.73
CA ALA A 22 2.54 -0.95 19.14
C ALA A 22 3.29 0.25 18.56
N ALA A 23 4.60 0.14 18.31
CA ALA A 23 5.40 1.22 17.73
C ALA A 23 5.19 1.40 16.21
N ALA A 24 4.61 0.41 15.53
CA ALA A 24 4.17 0.53 14.14
C ALA A 24 2.84 1.30 13.99
N ALA A 25 2.12 1.53 15.10
CA ALA A 25 0.85 2.26 15.15
C ALA A 25 1.05 3.72 15.57
N ALA A 26 2.09 4.41 15.07
CA ALA A 26 1.95 5.84 14.91
C ALA A 26 0.74 6.05 13.98
N GLU A 27 -0.34 6.67 14.44
CA GLU A 27 -1.55 6.88 13.65
C GLU A 27 -1.18 7.58 12.32
N VAL A 28 -1.07 6.79 11.26
CA VAL A 28 -0.97 7.30 9.91
C VAL A 28 -2.36 7.81 9.57
N ALA A 29 -2.48 9.12 9.41
CA ALA A 29 -3.75 9.74 9.04
C ALA A 29 -4.31 9.06 7.77
N PRO A 30 -5.62 8.74 7.74
CA PRO A 30 -6.25 8.15 6.58
C PRO A 30 -6.01 8.97 5.31
N VAL A 31 -5.75 8.28 4.20
CA VAL A 31 -5.55 8.87 2.88
C VAL A 31 -6.82 8.80 2.01
N ALA A 32 -7.77 7.93 2.35
CA ALA A 32 -9.05 7.76 1.66
C ALA A 32 -10.06 6.99 2.52
N SER A 33 -11.35 7.03 2.14
CA SER A 33 -12.35 6.08 2.61
C SER A 33 -12.48 4.91 1.64
N THR A 34 -12.75 3.72 2.18
CA THR A 34 -13.14 2.53 1.39
C THR A 34 -14.34 2.78 0.48
N ALA A 35 -15.26 3.66 0.87
CA ALA A 35 -16.44 4.01 0.05
C ALA A 35 -16.09 4.81 -1.22
N ASP A 36 -14.91 5.46 -1.25
CA ASP A 36 -14.47 6.28 -2.38
C ASP A 36 -13.74 5.46 -3.46
N VAL A 37 -13.38 4.21 -3.16
CA VAL A 37 -12.66 3.33 -4.07
C VAL A 37 -13.67 2.38 -4.74
N PRO A 38 -13.81 2.42 -6.08
CA PRO A 38 -14.74 1.51 -6.76
C PRO A 38 -14.16 0.11 -6.93
N VAL A 39 -15.01 -0.92 -6.79
CA VAL A 39 -14.67 -2.32 -7.15
C VAL A 39 -14.26 -2.41 -8.61
N GLY A 40 -13.16 -3.11 -8.89
CA GLY A 40 -12.54 -3.20 -10.21
C GLY A 40 -11.83 -1.92 -10.65
N GLY A 41 -11.63 -0.95 -9.75
CA GLY A 41 -11.02 0.34 -10.04
C GLY A 41 -10.11 0.85 -8.94
N GLY A 42 -9.93 2.17 -8.90
CA GLY A 42 -9.07 2.83 -7.93
C GLY A 42 -9.15 4.34 -7.99
N ILE A 43 -8.46 4.98 -7.05
CA ILE A 43 -8.32 6.43 -6.93
C ILE A 43 -6.84 6.81 -6.79
N ILE A 44 -6.51 8.03 -7.20
CA ILE A 44 -5.15 8.58 -7.08
C ILE A 44 -5.18 9.65 -6.00
N VAL A 45 -4.46 9.40 -4.91
CA VAL A 45 -4.33 10.33 -3.78
C VAL A 45 -3.03 11.12 -3.94
N ALA A 46 -3.12 12.25 -4.63
CA ALA A 46 -1.95 13.05 -5.00
C ALA A 46 -1.13 13.52 -3.79
N GLY A 47 -1.80 13.93 -2.70
CA GLY A 47 -1.14 14.37 -1.46
C GLY A 47 -0.30 13.29 -0.78
N ALA A 48 -0.63 12.02 -1.00
CA ALA A 48 0.09 10.86 -0.46
C ALA A 48 1.03 10.19 -1.48
N GLN A 49 1.07 10.70 -2.72
CA GLN A 49 1.73 10.04 -3.86
C GLN A 49 1.39 8.55 -3.95
N THR A 50 0.09 8.24 -3.87
CA THR A 50 -0.42 6.88 -3.78
C THR A 50 -1.56 6.66 -4.78
N VAL A 51 -1.63 5.47 -5.35
CA VAL A 51 -2.83 4.92 -5.98
C VAL A 51 -3.41 3.87 -5.04
N VAL A 52 -4.68 4.02 -4.66
CA VAL A 52 -5.42 3.00 -3.93
C VAL A 52 -6.36 2.31 -4.92
N THR A 53 -6.34 0.99 -4.93
CA THR A 53 -7.14 0.17 -5.85
C THR A 53 -8.00 -0.81 -5.07
N GLN A 54 -9.08 -1.25 -5.68
CA GLN A 54 -9.95 -2.29 -5.16
C GLN A 54 -10.24 -3.32 -6.26
N PRO A 55 -9.38 -4.34 -6.48
CA PRO A 55 -9.55 -5.31 -7.56
C PRO A 55 -10.84 -6.13 -7.42
N THR A 56 -11.14 -6.54 -6.19
CA THR A 56 -12.36 -7.25 -5.81
C THR A 56 -13.01 -6.59 -4.59
N GLU A 57 -14.28 -6.86 -4.32
CA GLU A 57 -15.00 -6.22 -3.20
C GLU A 57 -14.30 -6.47 -1.85
N GLY A 58 -13.96 -5.40 -1.12
CA GLY A 58 -13.25 -5.47 0.16
C GLY A 58 -11.74 -5.72 0.09
N GLU A 59 -11.17 -6.01 -1.09
CA GLU A 59 -9.73 -6.17 -1.26
C GLU A 59 -9.10 -4.83 -1.68
N PHE A 60 -8.35 -4.19 -0.80
CA PHE A 60 -7.66 -2.95 -1.10
C PHE A 60 -6.17 -3.18 -1.32
N LYS A 61 -5.58 -2.46 -2.28
CA LYS A 61 -4.12 -2.39 -2.48
C LYS A 61 -3.67 -0.97 -2.68
N ALA A 62 -2.42 -0.70 -2.31
CA ALA A 62 -1.81 0.61 -2.46
C ALA A 62 -0.49 0.50 -3.23
N PHE A 63 -0.27 1.43 -4.15
CA PHE A 63 0.98 1.56 -4.89
C PHE A 63 1.44 3.01 -4.87
N SER A 64 2.75 3.24 -5.02
CA SER A 64 3.27 4.56 -5.35
C SER A 64 2.62 5.07 -6.63
N SER A 65 2.14 6.32 -6.63
CA SER A 65 1.67 6.98 -7.84
C SER A 65 2.81 7.46 -8.74
N ILE A 66 4.07 7.14 -8.40
CA ILE A 66 5.26 7.58 -9.13
C ILE A 66 5.70 6.48 -10.08
N CYS A 67 5.66 6.79 -11.38
CA CYS A 67 6.08 5.89 -12.44
C CYS A 67 7.58 5.60 -12.32
N PRO A 68 8.01 4.32 -12.22
CA PRO A 68 9.40 3.94 -12.03
C PRO A 68 10.27 4.17 -13.29
N HIS A 69 9.68 4.61 -14.40
CA HIS A 69 10.44 4.96 -15.60
C HIS A 69 11.33 6.19 -15.37
N GLN A 70 10.72 7.35 -15.08
CA GLN A 70 11.41 8.64 -14.94
C GLN A 70 10.81 9.52 -13.84
N GLY A 71 9.97 8.95 -12.96
CA GLY A 71 9.44 9.66 -11.79
C GLY A 71 8.20 10.52 -12.04
N CYS A 72 7.57 10.46 -13.22
CA CYS A 72 6.30 11.14 -13.45
C CYS A 72 5.17 10.55 -12.58
N PRO A 73 4.24 11.36 -12.07
CA PRO A 73 3.02 10.84 -11.47
C PRO A 73 2.14 10.15 -12.52
N VAL A 74 1.52 9.03 -12.15
CA VAL A 74 0.37 8.47 -12.88
C VAL A 74 -0.86 9.34 -12.62
N THR A 75 -1.73 9.46 -13.61
CA THR A 75 -2.88 10.39 -13.55
C THR A 75 -4.18 9.79 -14.04
N GLN A 76 -4.16 8.54 -14.50
CA GLN A 76 -5.33 7.90 -15.08
C GLN A 76 -5.44 6.44 -14.61
N ILE A 77 -6.68 6.03 -14.34
CA ILE A 77 -7.07 4.63 -14.15
C ILE A 77 -8.15 4.35 -15.18
N ARG A 78 -7.96 3.33 -16.01
CA ARG A 78 -8.94 2.90 -17.02
C ARG A 78 -8.68 1.47 -17.45
N ASP A 79 -9.72 0.75 -17.83
CA ASP A 79 -9.61 -0.56 -18.46
C ASP A 79 -8.79 -1.57 -17.61
N GLY A 80 -8.86 -1.48 -16.28
CA GLY A 80 -8.05 -2.31 -15.37
C GLY A 80 -6.57 -1.93 -15.29
N HIS A 81 -6.19 -0.74 -15.78
CA HIS A 81 -4.82 -0.26 -15.79
C HIS A 81 -4.64 1.08 -15.07
N ILE A 82 -3.49 1.25 -14.44
CA ILE A 82 -2.95 2.52 -13.95
C ILE A 82 -2.00 3.06 -15.02
N VAL A 83 -2.20 4.30 -15.49
CA VAL A 83 -1.51 4.84 -16.67
C VAL A 83 -0.71 6.08 -16.35
N CYS A 84 0.56 6.08 -16.75
CA CYS A 84 1.43 7.24 -16.72
C CYS A 84 1.29 8.06 -18.02
N PRO A 85 0.90 9.35 -17.95
CA PRO A 85 0.66 10.15 -19.15
C PRO A 85 1.95 10.56 -19.88
N CYS A 86 3.10 10.57 -19.21
CA CYS A 86 4.35 11.06 -19.80
C CYS A 86 4.79 10.26 -21.03
N HIS A 87 4.69 8.93 -20.96
CA HIS A 87 5.17 8.02 -22.02
C HIS A 87 4.28 6.78 -22.19
N ALA A 88 3.06 6.82 -21.65
CA ALA A 88 2.06 5.75 -21.73
C ALA A 88 2.48 4.40 -21.10
N SER A 89 3.38 4.40 -20.11
CA SER A 89 3.57 3.19 -19.30
C SER A 89 2.27 2.83 -18.59
N ALA A 90 1.92 1.55 -18.64
CA ALA A 90 0.69 1.02 -18.06
C ALA A 90 1.03 -0.08 -17.05
N PHE A 91 0.30 -0.10 -15.95
CA PHE A 91 0.47 -1.03 -14.85
C PHE A 91 -0.86 -1.71 -14.54
N ASP A 92 -0.80 -2.97 -14.16
CA ASP A 92 -1.96 -3.75 -13.76
C ASP A 92 -2.57 -3.17 -12.47
N LEU A 93 -3.88 -2.93 -12.48
CA LEU A 93 -4.59 -2.39 -11.32
C LEU A 93 -4.49 -3.30 -10.09
N SER A 94 -4.45 -4.63 -10.29
CA SER A 94 -4.54 -5.61 -9.21
C SER A 94 -3.21 -5.96 -8.57
N THR A 95 -2.11 -5.69 -9.27
CA THR A 95 -0.77 -6.14 -8.85
C THR A 95 0.28 -5.05 -8.94
N GLY A 96 -0.01 -3.92 -9.60
CA GLY A 96 0.98 -2.89 -9.90
C GLY A 96 2.04 -3.32 -10.91
N ALA A 97 1.97 -4.55 -11.44
CA ALA A 97 2.94 -5.08 -12.39
C ALA A 97 2.94 -4.24 -13.68
N VAL A 98 4.11 -4.07 -14.29
CA VAL A 98 4.20 -3.39 -15.58
C VAL A 98 3.56 -4.24 -16.68
N LEU A 99 2.67 -3.63 -17.44
CA LEU A 99 2.00 -4.24 -18.59
C LEU A 99 2.55 -3.69 -19.91
N SER A 100 2.87 -2.39 -19.93
CA SER A 100 3.46 -1.72 -21.09
C SER A 100 4.52 -0.71 -20.67
N GLY A 101 5.63 -0.71 -21.42
CA GLY A 101 6.76 0.18 -21.21
C GLY A 101 6.49 1.64 -21.62
N PRO A 102 7.48 2.53 -21.47
CA PRO A 102 8.92 2.26 -21.26
C PRO A 102 9.36 1.86 -19.84
N ALA A 103 8.50 1.92 -18.82
CA ALA A 103 8.82 1.34 -17.51
C ALA A 103 9.26 -0.13 -17.63
N ARG A 104 10.25 -0.54 -16.83
CA ARG A 104 10.79 -1.92 -16.82
C ARG A 104 10.47 -2.71 -15.55
N SER A 105 9.80 -2.06 -14.61
CA SER A 105 9.34 -2.64 -13.34
C SER A 105 7.94 -2.12 -13.04
N GLY A 106 7.21 -2.85 -12.20
CA GLY A 106 5.92 -2.40 -11.67
C GLY A 106 6.03 -1.18 -10.76
N LEU A 107 4.88 -0.62 -10.40
CA LEU A 107 4.77 0.39 -9.35
C LEU A 107 5.22 -0.21 -8.02
N THR A 108 5.85 0.62 -7.18
CA THR A 108 6.23 0.22 -5.82
C THR A 108 4.97 -0.03 -4.99
N GLU A 109 4.81 -1.24 -4.47
CA GLU A 109 3.75 -1.57 -3.53
C GLU A 109 3.94 -0.80 -2.20
N LYS A 110 2.84 -0.35 -1.62
CA LYS A 110 2.79 0.26 -0.30
C LYS A 110 1.91 -0.60 0.60
N THR A 111 2.18 -0.55 1.90
CA THR A 111 1.35 -1.27 2.88
C THR A 111 0.01 -0.54 3.00
N VAL A 112 -1.09 -1.28 3.00
CA VAL A 112 -2.43 -0.73 3.21
C VAL A 112 -3.03 -1.30 4.49
N THR A 113 -3.58 -0.41 5.32
CA THR A 113 -4.31 -0.76 6.53
C THR A 113 -5.73 -0.22 6.39
N VAL A 114 -6.72 -1.04 6.70
CA VAL A 114 -8.14 -0.66 6.66
C VAL A 114 -8.75 -0.83 8.04
N GLU A 115 -9.20 0.28 8.63
CA GLU A 115 -9.79 0.32 9.97
C GLU A 115 -11.02 1.21 9.95
N GLY A 116 -12.17 0.70 10.41
CA GLY A 116 -13.40 1.50 10.48
C GLY A 116 -13.93 2.05 9.14
N GLY A 117 -13.41 1.56 8.00
CA GLY A 117 -13.73 2.08 6.66
C GLY A 117 -12.76 3.15 6.15
N ASP A 118 -11.77 3.52 6.96
CA ASP A 118 -10.66 4.40 6.60
C ASP A 118 -9.48 3.60 6.07
N ILE A 119 -8.77 4.16 5.09
CA ILE A 119 -7.59 3.58 4.46
C ILE A 119 -6.37 4.40 4.84
N SER A 120 -5.37 3.77 5.47
CA SER A 120 -4.05 4.35 5.73
C SER A 120 -2.97 3.58 4.99
N VAL A 121 -1.86 4.26 4.66
CA VAL A 121 -0.81 3.70 3.80
C VAL A 121 0.59 4.03 4.34
N SER A 122 1.48 3.04 4.39
CA SER A 122 2.89 3.18 4.85
C SER A 122 3.92 2.54 3.92
#